data_AF-A0A1L8STH0-F1
#
_entry.id   AF-A0A1L8STH0-F1
#
_cell.length_a   1.000
_cell.length_b   1.000
_cell.length_c   1.000
_cell.angle_alpha   90.00
_cell.angle_beta   90.00
_cell.angle_gamma   90.00
#
_symmetry.space_group_name_H-M   'P 1'
#
loop_
_entity.id
_entity.type
_entity.pdbx_description
1 polymer ?
#
loop_
_entity_poly.entity_id
_entity_poly.type
_entity_poly.pdbx_seq_one_letter_code
_entity_poly.pdbx_strand_id
1 'polypeptide(L)'
;MKKMAKICVGCENKIGALSSGYKLGDGDYACKNCFKLAGYGGSFADLKELKTMTSAEFKKRLPADAGEVNAKDLHKSQLAQFKAHANLTINDVLFNDQEQALLIKKSIMFNRPQSLIKYEDIDSYTPIFDSGKMRKGSFSRGVVGGAVAGPLGSLVASSTGKKSIESISRLGIDFHLKDGREIQFLLAETDVKLDSITGRALVDDYNKLVEKLDSLFAPETSASSAEILSPVDEIRKYKELLDEGILTQAEFDAKKKELLEN
;
A
#
# COMPACT_ATOMS: atom_id res chain seq x y z
N MET A 1 -29.79 23.99 36.15
CA MET A 1 -29.81 24.68 34.83
C MET A 1 -29.22 23.74 33.79
N LYS A 2 -30.00 23.26 32.80
CA LYS A 2 -29.45 22.45 31.69
C LYS A 2 -28.50 23.35 30.89
N LYS A 3 -27.19 23.06 30.88
CA LYS A 3 -26.26 23.68 29.91
C LYS A 3 -26.76 23.28 28.52
N MET A 4 -27.27 24.25 27.76
CA MET A 4 -27.62 24.01 26.36
C MET A 4 -26.36 23.54 25.62
N ALA A 5 -26.55 22.57 24.74
CA ALA A 5 -25.48 22.06 23.91
C ALA A 5 -25.00 23.18 22.98
N LYS A 6 -23.68 23.41 22.93
CA LYS A 6 -23.10 24.31 21.92
C LYS A 6 -23.21 23.63 20.55
N ILE A 7 -23.70 24.35 19.55
CA ILE A 7 -23.78 23.87 18.17
C ILE A 7 -22.78 24.67 17.33
N CYS A 8 -22.10 23.99 16.41
CA CYS A 8 -21.19 24.64 15.46
C CYS A 8 -22.00 25.42 14.42
N VAL A 9 -21.69 26.69 14.21
CA VAL A 9 -22.34 27.47 13.14
C VAL A 9 -21.93 27.03 11.74
N GLY A 10 -20.76 26.40 11.58
CA GLY A 10 -20.26 25.99 10.26
C GLY A 10 -20.86 24.68 9.75
N CYS A 11 -20.96 23.67 10.62
CA CYS A 11 -21.37 22.31 10.25
C CYS A 11 -22.58 21.80 11.03
N GLU A 12 -23.22 22.65 11.84
CA GLU A 12 -24.44 22.38 12.63
C GLU A 12 -24.33 21.19 13.62
N ASN A 13 -23.13 20.65 13.77
CA ASN A 13 -22.84 19.57 14.69
C ASN A 13 -22.71 20.06 16.13
N LYS A 14 -23.15 19.22 17.06
CA LYS A 14 -22.99 19.46 18.50
C LYS A 14 -21.52 19.46 18.89
N ILE A 15 -21.07 20.53 19.54
CA ILE A 15 -19.75 20.63 20.17
C ILE A 15 -19.82 19.92 21.52
N GLY A 16 -18.97 18.90 21.68
CA GLY A 16 -18.91 18.06 22.87
C GLY A 16 -18.67 18.86 24.16
N ALA A 17 -19.20 18.36 25.28
CA ALA A 17 -19.10 19.04 26.58
C ALA A 17 -17.64 19.25 27.07
N LEU A 18 -16.71 18.42 26.57
CA LEU A 18 -15.28 18.46 26.88
C LEU A 18 -14.44 19.15 25.78
N SER A 19 -15.02 19.48 24.62
CA SER A 19 -14.32 20.18 23.55
C SER A 19 -14.63 21.68 23.59
N SER A 20 -13.59 22.50 23.65
CA SER A 20 -13.71 23.95 23.54
C SER A 20 -13.94 24.34 22.07
N GLY A 21 -15.19 24.62 21.72
CA GLY A 21 -15.49 25.39 20.50
C GLY A 21 -14.89 26.79 20.58
N TYR A 22 -14.63 27.39 19.42
CA TYR A 22 -14.13 28.75 19.28
C TYR A 22 -15.32 29.71 19.26
N LYS A 23 -15.36 30.66 20.20
CA LYS A 23 -16.46 31.62 20.33
C LYS A 23 -16.27 32.78 19.35
N LEU A 24 -17.32 33.11 18.61
CA LEU A 24 -17.41 34.22 17.66
C LEU A 24 -17.85 35.51 18.36
N GLY A 25 -17.76 36.65 17.67
CA GLY A 25 -18.09 37.98 18.21
C GLY A 25 -19.57 38.15 18.56
N ASP A 26 -20.46 37.48 17.84
CA ASP A 26 -21.90 37.43 18.09
C ASP A 26 -22.32 36.40 19.15
N GLY A 27 -21.35 35.68 19.73
CA GLY A 27 -21.58 34.75 20.83
C GLY A 27 -21.77 33.29 20.43
N ASP A 28 -21.88 33.03 19.13
CA ASP A 28 -21.96 31.69 18.55
C ASP A 28 -20.62 30.94 18.59
N TYR A 29 -20.62 29.68 18.16
CA TYR A 29 -19.44 28.82 18.25
C TYR A 29 -19.10 28.12 16.94
N ALA A 30 -17.81 28.04 16.63
CA ALA A 30 -17.25 27.16 15.60
C ALA A 30 -16.56 25.95 16.25
N CYS A 31 -16.73 24.75 15.67
CA CYS A 31 -15.96 23.58 16.07
C CYS A 31 -14.52 23.66 15.52
N LYS A 32 -13.61 22.85 16.06
CA LYS A 32 -12.20 22.83 15.65
C LYS A 32 -11.99 22.52 14.16
N ASN A 33 -12.87 21.72 13.56
CA ASN A 33 -12.77 21.38 12.14
C ASN A 33 -13.16 22.56 11.27
N CYS A 34 -14.33 23.16 11.49
CA CYS A 34 -14.75 24.37 10.77
C CYS A 34 -13.78 25.53 10.97
N PHE A 35 -13.20 25.66 12.17
CA PHE A 35 -12.16 26.66 12.44
C PHE A 35 -10.95 26.50 11.52
N LYS A 36 -10.43 25.27 11.37
CA LYS A 36 -9.32 24.98 10.45
C LYS A 36 -9.72 25.12 8.98
N LEU A 37 -10.91 24.67 8.61
CA LEU A 37 -11.44 24.78 7.24
C LEU A 37 -11.62 26.24 6.81
N ALA A 38 -11.95 27.13 7.74
CA ALA A 38 -12.02 28.57 7.52
C ALA A 38 -10.64 29.26 7.45
N GLY A 39 -9.55 28.49 7.47
CA GLY A 39 -8.17 28.98 7.29
C GLY A 39 -7.46 29.40 8.58
N TYR A 40 -8.00 29.12 9.77
CA TYR A 40 -7.38 29.53 11.04
C TYR A 40 -6.44 28.46 11.61
N GLY A 41 -5.25 28.90 12.04
CA GLY A 41 -4.21 28.04 12.63
C GLY A 41 -4.25 27.95 14.16
N GLY A 42 -4.97 28.86 14.83
CA GLY A 42 -5.08 28.94 16.28
C GLY A 42 -4.14 29.95 16.92
N SER A 43 -3.55 30.85 16.12
CA SER A 43 -2.66 31.90 16.61
C SER A 43 -3.41 32.91 17.49
N PHE A 44 -2.68 33.73 18.27
CA PHE A 44 -3.28 34.82 19.03
C PHE A 44 -4.02 35.82 18.12
N ALA A 45 -3.50 36.06 16.91
CA ALA A 45 -4.14 36.92 15.92
C ALA A 45 -5.47 36.32 15.43
N ASP A 46 -5.48 35.02 15.12
CA ASP A 46 -6.67 34.29 14.68
C ASP A 46 -7.78 34.39 15.74
N LEU A 47 -7.43 34.16 17.01
CA LEU A 47 -8.38 34.24 18.12
C LEU A 47 -8.92 35.66 18.34
N LYS A 48 -8.13 36.68 18.05
CA LYS A 48 -8.54 38.09 18.14
C LYS A 48 -9.51 38.43 17.00
N GLU A 49 -9.22 37.99 15.78
CA GLU A 49 -10.08 38.16 14.61
C GLU A 49 -11.44 37.44 14.77
N LEU A 50 -11.43 36.21 15.28
CA LEU A 50 -12.66 35.46 15.53
C LEU A 50 -13.59 36.13 16.54
N LYS A 51 -13.04 36.81 17.55
CA LYS A 51 -13.85 37.56 18.54
C LYS A 51 -14.52 38.80 17.97
N THR A 52 -14.13 39.26 16.80
CA THR A 52 -14.74 40.42 16.12
C THR A 52 -15.65 40.02 14.95
N MET A 53 -15.59 38.76 14.53
CA MET A 53 -16.31 38.24 13.36
C MET A 53 -17.69 37.70 13.75
N THR A 54 -18.67 37.87 12.85
CA THR A 54 -20.01 37.29 12.96
C THR A 54 -20.08 35.88 12.38
N SER A 55 -21.10 35.12 12.76
CA SER A 55 -21.36 33.78 12.22
C SER A 55 -21.63 33.79 10.71
N ALA A 56 -22.25 34.84 10.20
CA ALA A 56 -22.49 35.01 8.77
C ALA A 56 -21.17 35.19 7.99
N GLU A 57 -20.23 35.97 8.52
CA GLU A 57 -18.91 36.16 7.92
C GLU A 57 -18.05 34.91 8.05
N PHE A 58 -18.12 34.21 9.18
CA PHE A 58 -17.43 32.94 9.35
C PHE A 58 -17.90 31.89 8.34
N LYS A 59 -19.22 31.77 8.13
CA LYS A 59 -19.79 30.85 7.13
C LYS A 59 -19.29 31.13 5.72
N LYS A 60 -19.05 32.40 5.35
CA LYS A 60 -18.49 32.76 4.04
C LYS A 60 -17.05 32.31 3.82
N ARG A 61 -16.29 32.04 4.90
CA ARG A 61 -14.91 31.53 4.81
C ARG A 61 -14.85 30.00 4.74
N LEU A 62 -15.97 29.32 4.96
CA LEU A 62 -16.04 27.89 4.84
C LEU A 62 -16.22 27.49 3.37
N PRO A 63 -15.67 26.33 2.96
CA PRO A 63 -16.00 25.77 1.65
C PRO A 63 -17.51 25.48 1.57
N ALA A 64 -18.08 25.51 0.36
CA ALA A 64 -19.52 25.47 0.11
C ALA A 64 -20.23 24.22 0.66
N ASP A 65 -19.47 23.17 1.00
CA ASP A 65 -19.87 21.85 1.48
C ASP A 65 -19.63 21.65 3.00
N ALA A 66 -19.19 22.68 3.73
CA ALA A 66 -18.86 22.56 5.16
C ALA A 66 -20.03 22.15 6.08
N GLY A 67 -21.27 22.27 5.59
CA GLY A 67 -22.49 21.86 6.28
C GLY A 67 -22.71 20.35 6.35
N GLU A 68 -22.15 19.56 5.44
CA GLU A 68 -22.60 18.17 5.25
C GLU A 68 -21.64 17.08 5.71
N VAL A 69 -20.39 17.40 6.07
CA VAL A 69 -19.42 16.31 6.30
C VAL A 69 -18.68 16.43 7.62
N ASN A 70 -19.19 15.70 8.60
CA ASN A 70 -18.36 15.24 9.72
C ASN A 70 -17.11 14.57 9.13
N ALA A 71 -15.92 14.96 9.57
CA ALA A 71 -14.66 14.39 9.07
C ALA A 71 -14.62 12.85 9.14
N LYS A 72 -15.36 12.23 10.08
CA LYS A 72 -15.53 10.77 10.13
C LYS A 72 -16.41 10.24 9.01
N ASP A 73 -17.47 10.95 8.64
CA ASP A 73 -18.38 10.58 7.58
C ASP A 73 -17.78 10.87 6.20
N LEU A 74 -16.94 11.91 6.07
CA LEU A 74 -16.15 12.21 4.86
C LEU A 74 -15.10 11.13 4.64
N HIS A 75 -14.34 10.82 5.68
CA HIS A 75 -13.34 9.76 5.60
C HIS A 75 -14.00 8.40 5.32
N LYS A 76 -15.19 8.15 5.86
CA LYS A 76 -15.96 6.92 5.59
C LYS A 76 -16.50 6.88 4.16
N SER A 77 -16.99 7.99 3.62
CA SER A 77 -17.48 8.07 2.24
C SER A 77 -16.34 8.00 1.22
N GLN A 78 -15.24 8.71 1.45
CA GLN A 78 -14.01 8.62 0.65
C GLN A 78 -13.45 7.20 0.66
N LEU A 79 -13.37 6.56 1.84
CA LEU A 79 -12.93 5.17 1.93
C LEU A 79 -13.90 4.20 1.24
N ALA A 80 -15.21 4.45 1.29
CA ALA A 80 -16.20 3.64 0.58
C ALA A 80 -16.08 3.80 -0.94
N GLN A 81 -15.85 5.02 -1.42
CA GLN A 81 -15.59 5.31 -2.82
C GLN A 81 -14.29 4.68 -3.29
N PHE A 82 -13.20 4.81 -2.53
CA PHE A 82 -11.92 4.16 -2.81
C PHE A 82 -12.12 2.64 -2.98
N LYS A 83 -12.85 2.01 -2.05
CA LYS A 83 -13.12 0.57 -2.11
C LYS A 83 -13.98 0.18 -3.31
N ALA A 84 -14.92 1.03 -3.72
CA ALA A 84 -15.80 0.76 -4.86
C ALA A 84 -15.09 0.87 -6.21
N HIS A 85 -14.03 1.67 -6.30
CA HIS A 85 -13.27 1.91 -7.53
C HIS A 85 -11.89 1.23 -7.53
N ALA A 86 -11.64 0.31 -6.60
CA ALA A 86 -10.42 -0.50 -6.62
C ALA A 86 -10.36 -1.32 -7.91
N ASN A 87 -9.33 -1.10 -8.73
CA ASN A 87 -9.17 -1.78 -10.02
C ASN A 87 -8.46 -3.13 -9.88
N LEU A 88 -7.74 -3.36 -8.78
CA LEU A 88 -7.09 -4.62 -8.47
C LEU A 88 -7.19 -4.90 -6.98
N THR A 89 -7.65 -6.10 -6.62
CA THR A 89 -7.66 -6.58 -5.23
C THR A 89 -6.79 -7.82 -5.14
N ILE A 90 -5.76 -7.77 -4.31
CA ILE A 90 -4.92 -8.93 -3.99
C ILE A 90 -5.03 -9.12 -2.49
N ASN A 91 -5.73 -10.19 -2.09
CA ASN A 91 -6.00 -10.48 -0.69
C ASN A 91 -6.63 -9.27 0.05
N ASP A 92 -5.96 -8.78 1.09
CA ASP A 92 -6.36 -7.63 1.90
C ASP A 92 -5.85 -6.28 1.35
N VAL A 93 -5.21 -6.24 0.19
CA VAL A 93 -4.71 -5.01 -0.46
C VAL A 93 -5.59 -4.65 -1.66
N LEU A 94 -6.10 -3.42 -1.66
CA LEU A 94 -6.88 -2.84 -2.75
C LEU A 94 -6.04 -1.76 -3.41
N PHE A 95 -5.77 -1.90 -4.70
CA PHE A 95 -5.13 -0.88 -5.52
C PHE A 95 -6.21 -0.07 -6.25
N ASN A 96 -6.04 1.23 -6.26
CA ASN A 96 -6.85 2.17 -7.04
C ASN A 96 -5.90 3.07 -7.83
N ASP A 97 -5.64 2.69 -9.07
CA ASP A 97 -4.74 3.41 -9.96
C ASP A 97 -5.29 4.77 -10.40
N GLN A 98 -6.62 4.98 -10.33
CA GLN A 98 -7.19 6.30 -10.60
C GLN A 98 -6.88 7.28 -9.46
N GLU A 99 -6.95 6.81 -8.22
CA GLU A 99 -6.60 7.59 -7.03
C GLU A 99 -5.10 7.53 -6.69
N GLN A 100 -4.30 6.81 -7.47
CA GLN A 100 -2.85 6.61 -7.28
C GLN A 100 -2.51 6.22 -5.83
N ALA A 101 -3.28 5.28 -5.28
CA ALA A 101 -3.17 4.86 -3.90
C ALA A 101 -3.59 3.40 -3.71
N LEU A 102 -3.11 2.80 -2.62
CA LEU A 102 -3.52 1.49 -2.13
C LEU A 102 -4.11 1.56 -0.74
N LEU A 103 -5.04 0.66 -0.46
CA LEU A 103 -5.63 0.43 0.85
C LEU A 103 -5.28 -0.96 1.34
N ILE A 104 -4.56 -1.04 2.45
CA ILE A 104 -4.37 -2.26 3.22
C ILE A 104 -5.50 -2.36 4.23
N LYS A 105 -6.33 -3.40 4.12
CA LYS A 105 -7.42 -3.67 5.08
C LYS A 105 -6.84 -3.97 6.47
N LYS A 106 -7.60 -3.56 7.49
CA LYS A 106 -7.38 -3.97 8.88
C LYS A 106 -7.41 -5.50 8.95
N SER A 107 -6.41 -6.09 9.60
CA SER A 107 -6.43 -7.50 9.97
C SER A 107 -6.29 -7.65 11.48
N ILE A 108 -7.25 -8.35 12.09
CA ILE A 108 -7.17 -8.69 13.52
C ILE A 108 -6.14 -9.81 13.72
N MET A 109 -6.05 -10.76 12.78
CA MET A 109 -5.13 -11.90 12.84
C MET A 109 -3.66 -11.46 12.88
N PHE A 110 -3.29 -10.47 12.06
CA PHE A 110 -1.93 -9.94 11.99
C PHE A 110 -1.74 -8.65 12.81
N ASN A 111 -2.68 -8.32 13.72
CA ASN A 111 -2.68 -7.08 14.51
C ASN A 111 -2.38 -5.80 13.69
N ARG A 112 -2.90 -5.74 12.45
CA ARG A 112 -2.58 -4.71 11.47
C ARG A 112 -3.73 -3.70 11.38
N PRO A 113 -3.48 -2.39 11.59
CA PRO A 113 -4.49 -1.37 11.35
C PRO A 113 -4.81 -1.22 9.86
N GLN A 114 -5.89 -0.52 9.54
CA GLN A 114 -6.17 -0.16 8.15
C GLN A 114 -5.25 1.00 7.73
N SER A 115 -4.64 0.91 6.55
CA SER A 115 -3.72 1.93 6.03
C SER A 115 -4.09 2.31 4.61
N LEU A 116 -4.35 3.59 4.35
CA LEU A 116 -4.45 4.17 3.01
C LEU A 116 -3.12 4.85 2.70
N ILE A 117 -2.47 4.44 1.62
CA ILE A 117 -1.10 4.84 1.27
C ILE A 117 -1.13 5.28 -0.19
N LYS A 118 -0.71 6.51 -0.48
CA LYS A 118 -0.55 6.94 -1.87
C LYS A 118 0.70 6.31 -2.47
N TYR A 119 0.68 6.05 -3.77
CA TYR A 119 1.85 5.52 -4.48
C TYR A 119 3.05 6.47 -4.36
N GLU A 120 2.80 7.78 -4.45
CA GLU A 120 3.84 8.80 -4.29
C GLU A 120 4.50 8.79 -2.90
N ASP A 121 3.85 8.22 -1.87
CA ASP A 121 4.39 8.17 -0.51
C ASP A 121 5.22 6.90 -0.27
N ILE A 122 5.18 5.92 -1.17
CA ILE A 122 6.00 4.71 -1.09
C ILE A 122 7.38 5.02 -1.64
N ASP A 123 8.40 4.82 -0.82
CA ASP A 123 9.81 5.01 -1.19
C ASP A 123 10.36 3.74 -1.84
N SER A 124 10.12 2.61 -1.20
CA SER A 124 10.52 1.28 -1.69
C SER A 124 9.69 0.20 -1.00
N TYR A 125 9.91 -1.05 -1.38
CA TYR A 125 9.33 -2.20 -0.69
C TYR A 125 10.36 -3.33 -0.58
N THR A 126 10.22 -4.17 0.45
CA THR A 126 11.04 -5.36 0.66
C THR A 126 10.16 -6.60 0.66
N PRO A 127 10.36 -7.54 -0.28
CA PRO A 127 9.65 -8.80 -0.24
C PRO A 127 10.08 -9.66 0.96
N ILE A 128 9.11 -10.27 1.65
CA ILE A 128 9.34 -11.19 2.77
C ILE A 128 9.11 -12.63 2.31
N PHE A 129 10.14 -13.45 2.46
CA PHE A 129 10.07 -14.89 2.24
C PHE A 129 10.96 -15.65 3.23
N ASP A 130 10.33 -16.37 4.15
CA ASP A 130 11.02 -17.27 5.07
C ASP A 130 10.59 -18.71 4.83
N SER A 131 11.56 -19.60 4.62
CA SER A 131 11.28 -21.04 4.54
C SER A 131 10.83 -21.59 5.90
N GLY A 132 9.88 -22.51 5.89
CA GLY A 132 9.51 -23.32 7.04
C GLY A 132 10.29 -24.63 7.07
N LYS A 133 9.59 -25.76 6.94
CA LYS A 133 10.17 -27.10 6.89
C LYS A 133 10.85 -27.36 5.55
N MET A 134 11.94 -28.10 5.61
CA MET A 134 12.68 -28.62 4.45
C MET A 134 12.48 -30.13 4.39
N ARG A 135 12.32 -30.68 3.17
CA ARG A 135 12.22 -32.13 2.99
C ARG A 135 13.50 -32.80 3.52
N LYS A 136 13.35 -33.81 4.38
CA LYS A 136 14.47 -34.60 4.92
C LYS A 136 15.04 -35.50 3.82
N GLY A 137 16.10 -35.05 3.16
CA GLY A 137 16.96 -35.83 2.25
C GLY A 137 18.43 -35.51 2.52
N SER A 138 19.30 -36.50 2.37
CA SER A 138 20.71 -36.43 2.76
C SER A 138 21.45 -35.27 2.07
N PHE A 139 22.22 -34.52 2.88
CA PHE A 139 23.19 -33.48 2.53
C PHE A 139 22.65 -32.08 2.20
N SER A 140 22.38 -31.30 3.26
CA SER A 140 23.26 -30.20 3.73
C SER A 140 22.44 -29.07 4.37
N ARG A 141 22.88 -28.67 5.57
CA ARG A 141 22.35 -27.55 6.35
C ARG A 141 22.43 -26.25 5.55
N GLY A 142 21.39 -25.43 5.64
CA GLY A 142 21.43 -24.04 5.19
C GLY A 142 20.20 -23.30 5.68
N VAL A 143 20.39 -22.41 6.64
CA VAL A 143 19.44 -21.34 6.97
C VAL A 143 19.38 -20.44 5.73
N VAL A 144 18.23 -20.30 5.10
CA VAL A 144 17.96 -19.20 4.18
C VAL A 144 17.13 -18.20 4.98
N GLY A 145 17.82 -17.37 5.75
CA GLY A 145 17.28 -16.12 6.27
C GLY A 145 17.75 -15.01 5.33
N GLY A 146 16.82 -14.33 4.67
CA GLY A 146 17.10 -13.21 3.77
C GLY A 146 17.42 -13.63 2.34
N ALA A 147 16.43 -14.16 1.61
CA ALA A 147 16.45 -14.09 0.16
C ALA A 147 15.62 -12.87 -0.26
N VAL A 148 16.19 -11.97 -1.06
CA VAL A 148 15.42 -11.00 -1.85
C VAL A 148 14.68 -11.83 -2.89
N ALA A 149 13.50 -12.33 -2.53
CA ALA A 149 12.71 -13.13 -3.42
C ALA A 149 11.83 -12.20 -4.24
N GLY A 150 12.24 -11.92 -5.48
CA GLY A 150 11.32 -11.48 -6.52
C GLY A 150 10.19 -12.51 -6.75
N PRO A 151 9.50 -12.50 -7.89
CA PRO A 151 8.41 -13.45 -8.14
C PRO A 151 8.83 -14.91 -7.88
N LEU A 152 8.12 -15.60 -6.98
CA LEU A 152 8.38 -16.99 -6.52
C LEU A 152 7.97 -18.06 -7.55
N GLY A 153 7.65 -17.67 -8.79
CA GLY A 153 7.16 -18.56 -9.85
C GLY A 153 8.10 -19.73 -10.18
N SER A 154 9.42 -19.53 -10.04
CA SER A 154 10.43 -20.58 -10.28
C SER A 154 10.49 -21.60 -9.14
N LEU A 155 10.34 -21.18 -7.87
CA LEU A 155 10.46 -22.06 -6.70
C LEU A 155 9.30 -23.06 -6.57
N VAL A 156 8.12 -22.74 -7.12
CA VAL A 156 6.97 -23.65 -7.15
C VAL A 156 7.00 -24.60 -8.37
N ALA A 157 7.59 -24.17 -9.49
CA ALA A 157 7.72 -24.98 -10.70
C ALA A 157 8.94 -25.92 -10.71
N SER A 158 10.04 -25.56 -10.03
CA SER A 158 11.33 -26.28 -10.08
C SER A 158 11.51 -27.39 -9.04
N SER A 159 10.43 -27.92 -8.45
CA SER A 159 10.53 -29.02 -7.47
C SER A 159 11.12 -30.33 -8.03
N THR A 160 11.52 -30.35 -9.30
CA THR A 160 12.33 -31.39 -9.95
C THR A 160 13.85 -31.27 -9.74
N GLY A 161 14.37 -30.24 -9.05
CA GLY A 161 15.83 -30.00 -8.95
C GLY A 161 16.40 -29.77 -7.54
N LYS A 162 16.76 -30.85 -6.83
CA LYS A 162 17.80 -30.97 -5.78
C LYS A 162 17.80 -30.10 -4.49
N LYS A 163 16.96 -29.08 -4.31
CA LYS A 163 16.64 -28.48 -2.98
C LYS A 163 15.21 -27.95 -2.96
N SER A 164 14.26 -28.69 -2.36
CA SER A 164 12.84 -28.29 -2.32
C SER A 164 12.47 -27.73 -0.95
N ILE A 165 12.11 -26.44 -0.90
CA ILE A 165 11.38 -25.85 0.22
C ILE A 165 10.04 -26.58 0.32
N GLU A 166 9.69 -27.12 1.49
CA GLU A 166 8.44 -27.87 1.67
C GLU A 166 7.31 -26.94 2.11
N SER A 167 7.62 -25.99 2.99
CA SER A 167 6.68 -24.99 3.48
C SER A 167 7.31 -23.61 3.56
N ILE A 168 6.46 -22.59 3.56
CA ILE A 168 6.79 -21.20 3.90
C ILE A 168 6.36 -20.96 5.34
N SER A 169 7.18 -20.26 6.13
CA SER A 169 6.83 -19.84 7.49
C SER A 169 6.40 -18.37 7.56
N ARG A 170 6.98 -17.50 6.72
CA ARG A 170 6.53 -16.12 6.53
C ARG A 170 6.52 -15.72 5.06
N LEU A 171 5.45 -15.04 4.64
CA LEU A 171 5.29 -14.51 3.28
C LEU A 171 4.62 -13.14 3.38
N GLY A 172 5.14 -12.13 2.68
CA GLY A 172 4.57 -10.79 2.74
C GLY A 172 5.41 -9.71 2.07
N ILE A 173 5.07 -8.45 2.34
CA ILE A 173 5.76 -7.27 1.85
C ILE A 173 5.94 -6.30 3.02
N ASP A 174 7.15 -5.78 3.20
CA ASP A 174 7.42 -4.59 4.01
C ASP A 174 7.43 -3.36 3.11
N PHE A 175 6.52 -2.41 3.35
CA PHE A 175 6.48 -1.13 2.65
C PHE A 175 7.30 -0.09 3.40
N HIS A 176 8.23 0.56 2.70
CA HIS A 176 9.03 1.66 3.24
C HIS A 176 8.47 2.97 2.70
N LEU A 177 7.99 3.84 3.59
CA LEU A 177 7.41 5.13 3.21
C LEU A 177 8.44 6.25 3.30
N LYS A 178 8.25 7.29 2.48
CA LYS A 178 9.15 8.47 2.42
C LYS A 178 9.26 9.24 3.74
N ASP A 179 8.26 9.11 4.62
CA ASP A 179 8.29 9.71 5.96
C ASP A 179 9.00 8.85 7.01
N GLY A 180 9.64 7.75 6.60
CA GLY A 180 10.39 6.83 7.45
C GLY A 180 9.52 5.79 8.17
N ARG A 181 8.20 5.76 7.93
CA ARG A 181 7.35 4.68 8.44
C ARG A 181 7.56 3.40 7.64
N GLU A 182 7.54 2.28 8.35
CA GLU A 182 7.51 0.94 7.78
C GLU A 182 6.16 0.29 8.04
N ILE A 183 5.56 -0.32 7.01
CA ILE A 183 4.27 -1.01 7.12
C ILE A 183 4.45 -2.45 6.63
N GLN A 184 4.35 -3.39 7.57
CA GLN A 184 4.41 -4.81 7.25
C GLN A 184 3.04 -5.36 6.85
N PHE A 185 3.00 -6.04 5.71
CA PHE A 185 1.86 -6.77 5.19
C PHE A 185 2.20 -8.26 5.02
N LEU A 186 1.80 -9.09 5.99
CA LEU A 186 1.93 -10.54 5.92
C LEU A 186 0.71 -11.19 5.25
N LEU A 187 1.00 -12.08 4.31
CA LEU A 187 0.09 -13.08 3.74
C LEU A 187 0.09 -14.36 4.60
N ALA A 188 1.25 -14.71 5.17
CA ALA A 188 1.41 -15.85 6.06
C ALA A 188 2.46 -15.56 7.15
N GLU A 189 2.21 -16.07 8.35
CA GLU A 189 3.14 -16.09 9.49
C GLU A 189 3.12 -17.45 10.21
N THR A 190 2.73 -18.49 9.47
CA THR A 190 2.65 -19.87 9.95
C THR A 190 3.19 -20.81 8.88
N ASP A 191 3.60 -22.00 9.28
CA ASP A 191 4.07 -23.05 8.36
C ASP A 191 2.94 -23.49 7.41
N VAL A 192 3.03 -23.07 6.14
CA VAL A 192 2.10 -23.47 5.06
C VAL A 192 2.83 -24.25 3.98
N LYS A 193 2.36 -25.46 3.68
CA LYS A 193 2.94 -26.30 2.62
C LYS A 193 2.73 -25.67 1.24
N LEU A 194 3.80 -25.60 0.45
CA LEU A 194 3.78 -24.99 -0.88
C LEU A 194 2.92 -25.74 -1.90
N ASP A 195 2.81 -27.07 -1.77
CA ASP A 195 2.01 -27.89 -2.67
C ASP A 195 0.51 -27.88 -2.35
N SER A 196 0.12 -27.33 -1.20
CA SER A 196 -1.28 -27.18 -0.79
C SER A 196 -1.99 -26.10 -1.58
N ILE A 197 -3.33 -26.19 -1.68
CA ILE A 197 -4.17 -25.17 -2.33
C ILE A 197 -3.92 -23.79 -1.71
N THR A 198 -3.86 -23.72 -0.38
CA THR A 198 -3.59 -22.48 0.36
C THR A 198 -2.19 -21.94 0.07
N GLY A 199 -1.16 -22.81 0.07
CA GLY A 199 0.21 -22.40 -0.25
C GLY A 199 0.34 -21.83 -1.67
N ARG A 200 -0.28 -22.49 -2.65
CA ARG A 200 -0.29 -22.00 -4.04
C ARG A 200 -1.02 -20.66 -4.17
N ALA A 201 -2.16 -20.51 -3.52
CA ALA A 201 -2.91 -19.25 -3.53
C ALA A 201 -2.11 -18.09 -2.89
N LEU A 202 -1.44 -18.34 -1.76
CA LEU A 202 -0.59 -17.35 -1.10
C LEU A 202 0.61 -16.94 -1.96
N VAL A 203 1.24 -17.89 -2.64
CA VAL A 203 2.33 -17.59 -3.58
C VAL A 203 1.84 -16.81 -4.81
N ASP A 204 0.66 -17.15 -5.33
CA ASP A 204 0.04 -16.40 -6.43
C ASP A 204 -0.29 -14.95 -6.02
N ASP A 205 -0.91 -14.75 -4.85
CA ASP A 205 -1.15 -13.43 -4.28
C ASP A 205 0.16 -12.64 -4.08
N TYR A 206 1.19 -13.30 -3.55
CA TYR A 206 2.52 -12.69 -3.38
C TYR A 206 3.12 -12.23 -4.72
N ASN A 207 3.10 -13.09 -5.73
CA ASN A 207 3.66 -12.76 -7.04
C ASN A 207 2.94 -11.58 -7.67
N LYS A 208 1.61 -11.55 -7.59
CA LYS A 208 0.80 -10.44 -8.08
C LYS A 208 1.10 -9.14 -7.34
N LEU A 209 1.38 -9.21 -6.03
CA LEU A 209 1.77 -8.03 -5.25
C LEU A 209 3.12 -7.50 -5.70
N VAL A 210 4.13 -8.37 -5.80
CA VAL A 210 5.48 -8.00 -6.27
C VAL A 210 5.40 -7.40 -7.67
N GLU A 211 4.71 -8.05 -8.61
CA GLU A 211 4.55 -7.55 -9.99
C GLU A 211 3.84 -6.19 -10.03
N LYS A 212 2.76 -6.03 -9.25
CA LYS A 212 2.07 -4.74 -9.17
C LYS A 212 2.99 -3.66 -8.61
N LEU A 213 3.75 -3.96 -7.55
CA LEU A 213 4.65 -2.98 -6.93
C LEU A 213 5.82 -2.63 -7.86
N ASP A 214 6.43 -3.61 -8.52
CA ASP A 214 7.45 -3.39 -9.55
C ASP A 214 6.95 -2.45 -10.64
N SER A 215 5.69 -2.59 -11.08
CA SER A 215 5.09 -1.68 -12.07
C SER A 215 4.94 -0.23 -11.59
N LEU A 216 4.89 0.01 -10.26
CA LEU A 216 4.84 1.37 -9.69
C LEU A 216 6.21 2.03 -9.63
N PHE A 217 7.29 1.23 -9.61
CA PHE A 217 8.68 1.72 -9.55
C PHE A 217 9.43 1.55 -10.87
N ALA A 218 8.81 0.93 -11.87
CA ALA A 218 9.34 0.89 -13.22
C ALA A 218 9.52 2.34 -13.71
N PRO A 219 10.68 2.70 -14.26
CA PRO A 219 10.84 4.01 -14.86
C PRO A 219 9.78 4.18 -15.94
N GLU A 220 9.07 5.30 -15.91
CA GLU A 220 8.02 5.67 -16.86
C GLU A 220 8.57 5.65 -18.31
N THR A 221 8.57 4.49 -18.96
CA THR A 221 8.57 4.44 -20.41
C THR A 221 7.15 4.81 -20.81
N SER A 222 6.96 6.11 -21.01
CA SER A 222 5.72 6.74 -21.46
C SER A 222 4.94 5.84 -22.43
N ALA A 223 3.69 5.59 -22.08
CA ALA A 223 2.73 4.84 -22.87
C ALA A 223 2.77 5.18 -24.37
N SER A 224 3.30 4.27 -25.18
CA SER A 224 2.74 3.86 -26.48
C SER A 224 3.60 2.76 -27.09
N SER A 225 2.92 1.88 -27.84
CA SER A 225 3.45 0.81 -28.68
C SER A 225 3.91 -0.48 -27.98
N ALA A 226 3.46 -1.60 -28.54
CA ALA A 226 3.90 -2.93 -28.20
C ALA A 226 5.43 -2.99 -28.27
N GLU A 227 6.10 -3.13 -27.12
CA GLU A 227 7.55 -3.30 -27.12
C GLU A 227 7.89 -4.72 -27.56
N ILE A 228 8.26 -4.81 -28.84
CA ILE A 228 9.20 -5.81 -29.32
C ILE A 228 10.50 -5.54 -28.54
N LEU A 229 10.79 -6.36 -27.54
CA LEU A 229 12.07 -6.38 -26.85
C LEU A 229 13.18 -6.47 -27.90
N SER A 230 14.18 -5.59 -27.81
CA SER A 230 15.31 -5.69 -28.73
C SER A 230 16.03 -7.02 -28.47
N PRO A 231 16.42 -7.79 -29.51
CA PRO A 231 17.11 -9.06 -29.33
C PRO A 231 18.38 -8.95 -28.46
N VAL A 232 18.97 -7.76 -28.40
CA VAL A 232 20.16 -7.46 -27.60
C VAL A 232 19.86 -7.45 -26.10
N ASP A 233 18.70 -6.96 -25.68
CA ASP A 233 18.32 -6.92 -24.27
C ASP A 233 17.93 -8.31 -23.75
N GLU A 234 17.35 -9.14 -24.60
CA GLU A 234 17.10 -10.55 -24.30
C GLU A 234 18.40 -11.34 -24.15
N ILE A 235 19.37 -11.14 -25.07
CA ILE A 235 20.70 -11.77 -24.97
C ILE A 235 21.43 -11.37 -23.68
N ARG A 236 21.24 -10.14 -23.19
CA ARG A 236 21.84 -9.68 -21.91
C ARG A 236 21.26 -10.45 -20.71
N LYS A 237 19.93 -10.62 -20.67
CA LYS A 237 19.25 -11.42 -19.63
C LYS A 237 19.66 -12.88 -19.68
N TYR A 238 19.76 -13.48 -20.86
CA TYR A 238 20.22 -14.87 -21.00
C TYR A 238 21.68 -15.04 -20.57
N LYS A 239 22.51 -14.01 -20.73
CA LYS A 239 23.91 -14.03 -20.29
C LYS A 239 24.01 -13.98 -18.77
N GLU A 240 23.18 -13.17 -18.11
CA GLU A 240 23.10 -13.15 -16.65
C GLU A 240 22.71 -14.54 -16.10
N LEU A 241 21.77 -15.23 -16.74
CA LEU A 241 21.40 -16.61 -16.38
C LEU A 241 22.53 -17.63 -16.60
N LEU A 242 23.38 -17.44 -17.61
CA LEU A 242 24.57 -18.26 -17.82
C LEU A 242 25.63 -18.00 -16.75
N ASP A 243 25.89 -16.73 -16.44
CA ASP A 243 26.88 -16.30 -15.45
C ASP A 243 26.47 -16.75 -14.03
N GLU A 244 25.16 -16.81 -13.76
CA GLU A 244 24.56 -17.39 -12.55
C GLU A 244 24.56 -18.93 -12.55
N GLY A 245 25.00 -19.58 -13.63
CA GLY A 245 25.06 -21.03 -13.78
C GLY A 245 23.70 -21.71 -13.89
N ILE A 246 22.64 -20.93 -14.16
CA ILE A 246 21.27 -21.42 -14.38
C ILE A 246 21.15 -22.04 -15.77
N LEU A 247 21.82 -21.45 -16.76
CA LEU A 247 21.99 -22.02 -18.10
C LEU A 247 23.37 -22.62 -18.26
N THR A 248 23.45 -23.68 -19.05
CA THR A 248 24.74 -24.16 -19.55
C THR A 248 25.17 -23.33 -20.75
N GLN A 249 26.49 -23.29 -21.01
CA GLN A 249 27.05 -22.55 -22.15
C GLN A 249 26.37 -22.92 -23.48
N ALA A 250 26.04 -24.20 -23.68
CA ALA A 250 25.38 -24.70 -24.88
C ALA A 250 23.93 -24.18 -25.04
N GLU A 251 23.18 -24.03 -23.94
CA GLU A 251 21.80 -23.52 -23.95
C GLU A 251 21.76 -22.02 -24.20
N PHE A 252 22.71 -21.29 -23.61
CA PHE A 252 22.89 -19.86 -23.90
C PHE A 252 23.25 -19.63 -25.37
N ASP A 253 24.21 -20.37 -25.91
CA ASP A 253 24.66 -20.18 -27.30
C ASP A 253 23.57 -20.55 -28.32
N ALA A 254 22.74 -21.56 -28.04
CA ALA A 254 21.59 -21.91 -28.87
C ALA A 254 20.55 -20.77 -28.90
N LYS A 255 20.18 -20.21 -27.74
CA LYS A 255 19.22 -19.10 -27.65
C LYS A 255 19.75 -17.81 -28.23
N LYS A 256 21.03 -17.50 -28.00
CA LYS A 256 21.70 -16.34 -28.59
C LYS A 256 21.70 -16.41 -30.12
N LYS A 257 21.91 -17.60 -30.71
CA LYS A 257 21.86 -17.77 -32.17
C LYS A 257 20.44 -17.57 -32.72
N GLU A 258 19.44 -18.16 -32.07
CA GLU A 258 18.03 -17.99 -32.43
C GLU A 258 17.59 -16.51 -32.39
N LEU A 259 18.05 -15.75 -31.40
CA LEU A 259 17.75 -14.32 -31.24
C LEU A 259 18.52 -13.41 -32.21
N LEU A 260 19.65 -13.87 -32.77
CA LEU A 260 20.43 -13.11 -33.75
C LEU A 260 20.04 -13.43 -35.21
N GLU A 261 19.32 -14.53 -35.44
CA GLU A 261 18.84 -14.97 -36.76
C GLU A 261 17.37 -14.58 -37.04
N ASN A 262 16.68 -13.94 -36.07
CA ASN A 262 15.36 -13.32 -36.19
C ASN A 262 15.47 -11.80 -36.33
#